data_AF-A0A0D2XZX4-F1
#
_entry.id   AF-A0A0D2XZX4-F1
#
_cell.length_a   1.000
_cell.length_b   1.000
_cell.length_c   1.000
_cell.angle_alpha   90.00
_cell.angle_beta   90.00
_cell.angle_gamma   90.00
#
_symmetry.space_group_name_H-M   'P 1'
#
loop_
_entity.id
_entity.type
_entity.pdbx_description
1 polymer ?
#
loop_
_entity_poly.entity_id
_entity_poly.type
_entity_poly.pdbx_seq_one_letter_code
_entity_poly.pdbx_strand_id
1 'polypeptide(L)'
;MSFLANTFTALTCLLAVAGAVPTALPRASGNCPSTGKTTRQEPSALYSVFPGSPDVAKKSVGFNVATYNNASQIEQLLVFTGIPAEAKKCTLGWAQGEQPERLFIVKGGDALTEFKQLSGFPGKAVTYNTAKEFDTAGESVGAADFTNWDDLPAQTHIVGNIDCKSTVYLKAVLRNPNGNTKVFLEQSDKNGVYIEYSC
;
A
#
# COMPACT_ATOMS: atom_id res chain seq x y z
N MET A 1 -15.60 32.37 -69.32
CA MET A 1 -14.37 31.91 -68.63
C MET A 1 -14.81 31.30 -67.30
N SER A 2 -15.06 29.99 -67.29
CA SER A 2 -15.51 29.25 -66.09
C SER A 2 -14.34 28.43 -65.58
N PHE A 3 -13.85 28.76 -64.39
CA PHE A 3 -12.83 27.97 -63.71
C PHE A 3 -13.48 26.93 -62.79
N LEU A 4 -13.11 25.68 -63.01
CA LEU A 4 -13.51 24.48 -62.29
C LEU A 4 -13.02 24.54 -60.83
N ALA A 5 -13.93 24.28 -59.90
CA ALA A 5 -13.63 24.10 -58.48
C ALA A 5 -13.16 22.65 -58.24
N ASN A 6 -11.92 22.48 -57.77
CA ASN A 6 -11.38 21.20 -57.32
C ASN A 6 -11.94 20.86 -55.93
N THR A 7 -12.80 19.85 -55.85
CA THR A 7 -13.26 19.26 -54.59
C THR A 7 -12.23 18.23 -54.12
N PHE A 8 -11.49 18.54 -53.05
CA PHE A 8 -10.70 17.55 -52.29
C PHE A 8 -11.57 16.97 -51.18
N THR A 9 -11.99 15.71 -51.33
CA THR A 9 -12.71 14.96 -50.28
C THR A 9 -11.68 14.26 -49.40
N ALA A 10 -11.41 14.80 -48.21
CA ALA A 10 -10.55 14.16 -47.22
C ALA A 10 -11.38 13.15 -46.39
N LEU A 11 -11.03 11.87 -46.51
CA LEU A 11 -11.63 10.78 -45.74
C LEU A 11 -10.91 10.67 -44.39
N THR A 12 -11.48 11.25 -43.34
CA THR A 12 -10.94 11.11 -41.97
C THR A 12 -11.45 9.81 -41.33
N CYS A 13 -10.56 8.84 -41.17
CA CYS A 13 -10.77 7.65 -40.36
C CYS A 13 -10.99 8.04 -38.89
N LEU A 14 -12.19 7.78 -38.35
CA LEU A 14 -12.42 7.74 -36.91
C LEU A 14 -11.75 6.48 -36.33
N LEU A 15 -10.61 6.64 -35.66
CA LEU A 15 -10.11 5.65 -34.72
C LEU A 15 -10.84 5.87 -33.39
N ALA A 16 -11.86 5.06 -33.13
CA ALA A 16 -12.45 4.94 -31.81
C ALA A 16 -11.41 4.30 -30.88
N VAL A 17 -10.75 5.11 -30.06
CA VAL A 17 -9.93 4.60 -28.95
C VAL A 17 -10.91 4.08 -27.91
N ALA A 18 -11.17 2.77 -27.93
CA ALA A 18 -11.82 2.09 -26.83
C ALA A 18 -10.90 2.21 -25.61
N GLY A 19 -11.18 3.19 -24.74
CA GLY A 19 -10.59 3.25 -23.43
C GLY A 19 -11.01 2.00 -22.68
N ALA A 20 -10.11 1.03 -22.56
CA ALA A 20 -10.29 -0.10 -21.66
C ALA A 20 -10.41 0.49 -20.26
N VAL A 21 -11.64 0.57 -19.75
CA VAL A 21 -11.89 0.82 -18.34
C VAL A 21 -11.17 -0.31 -17.60
N PRO A 22 -10.23 -0.03 -16.69
CA PRO A 22 -9.60 -1.09 -15.91
C PRO A 22 -10.71 -1.83 -15.17
N THR A 23 -10.82 -3.12 -15.44
CA THR A 23 -11.75 -4.01 -14.73
C THR A 23 -11.40 -3.93 -13.26
N ALA A 24 -12.19 -3.18 -12.48
CA ALA A 24 -12.17 -3.29 -11.05
C ALA A 24 -12.61 -4.71 -10.73
N LEU A 25 -11.65 -5.57 -10.36
CA LEU A 25 -11.97 -6.89 -9.82
C LEU A 25 -12.94 -6.68 -8.65
N PRO A 26 -14.11 -7.33 -8.62
CA PRO A 26 -15.01 -7.24 -7.48
C PRO A 26 -14.28 -7.81 -6.27
N ARG A 27 -13.81 -6.90 -5.41
CA ARG A 27 -13.11 -7.23 -4.17
C ARG A 27 -14.14 -7.81 -3.21
N ALA A 28 -13.99 -9.08 -2.88
CA ALA A 28 -14.91 -9.74 -1.95
C ALA A 28 -14.93 -8.97 -0.63
N SER A 29 -16.10 -8.52 -0.19
CA SER A 29 -16.32 -8.20 1.23
C SER A 29 -15.97 -9.45 2.03
N GLY A 30 -15.03 -9.35 2.96
CA GLY A 30 -14.59 -10.50 3.74
C GLY A 30 -15.76 -11.05 4.53
N ASN A 31 -16.17 -12.29 4.24
CA ASN A 31 -17.02 -13.05 5.14
C ASN A 31 -16.16 -13.54 6.30
N CYS A 32 -16.78 -13.79 7.46
CA CYS A 32 -16.06 -14.46 8.52
C CYS A 32 -15.57 -15.84 8.09
N PRO A 33 -14.30 -16.18 8.35
CA PRO A 33 -13.84 -17.54 8.22
C PRO A 33 -14.65 -18.46 9.14
N SER A 34 -14.71 -19.75 8.79
CA SER A 34 -15.25 -20.76 9.69
C SER A 34 -14.50 -20.73 11.02
N THR A 35 -15.19 -21.04 12.13
CA THR A 35 -14.61 -21.00 13.48
C THR A 35 -13.24 -21.67 13.55
N GLY A 36 -12.26 -20.95 14.12
CA GLY A 36 -10.88 -21.43 14.27
C GLY A 36 -9.98 -21.27 13.02
N LYS A 37 -10.50 -20.72 11.92
CA LYS A 37 -9.69 -20.33 10.75
C LYS A 37 -9.42 -18.83 10.74
N THR A 38 -8.34 -18.45 10.09
CA THR A 38 -7.98 -17.06 9.83
C THR A 38 -8.08 -16.76 8.34
N THR A 39 -8.30 -15.49 7.99
CA THR A 39 -8.30 -15.02 6.60
C THR A 39 -7.31 -13.88 6.45
N ARG A 40 -6.52 -13.91 5.38
CA ARG A 40 -5.60 -12.84 5.01
C ARG A 40 -6.30 -11.85 4.09
N GLN A 41 -6.17 -10.57 4.41
CA GLN A 41 -6.66 -9.45 3.63
C GLN A 41 -5.49 -8.56 3.21
N GLU A 42 -5.37 -8.31 1.91
CA GLU A 42 -4.44 -7.34 1.33
C GLU A 42 -4.97 -5.91 1.44
N PRO A 43 -4.08 -4.89 1.48
CA PRO A 43 -4.48 -3.49 1.48
C PRO A 43 -5.28 -3.13 0.22
N SER A 44 -6.39 -2.43 0.43
CA SER A 44 -7.20 -1.82 -0.62
C SER A 44 -6.50 -0.69 -1.36
N ALA A 45 -5.61 0.02 -0.69
CA ALA A 45 -4.79 1.05 -1.27
C ALA A 45 -3.49 1.25 -0.49
N LEU A 46 -2.44 1.67 -1.22
CA LEU A 46 -1.14 2.08 -0.69
C LEU A 46 -0.81 3.47 -1.24
N TYR A 47 -0.46 4.41 -0.37
CA TYR A 47 -0.06 5.76 -0.75
C TYR A 47 1.31 6.11 -0.18
N SER A 48 2.28 6.34 -1.05
CA SER A 48 3.56 6.91 -0.66
C SER A 48 3.35 8.40 -0.42
N VAL A 49 3.70 8.87 0.78
CA VAL A 49 3.65 10.27 1.18
C VAL A 49 5.05 10.76 1.51
N PHE A 50 5.30 12.05 1.30
CA PHE A 50 6.65 12.61 1.31
C PHE A 50 6.76 13.72 2.37
N PRO A 51 7.41 13.50 3.51
CA PRO A 51 7.53 14.52 4.55
C PRO A 51 8.19 15.83 4.05
N GLY A 52 9.17 15.73 3.16
CA GLY A 52 9.84 16.89 2.54
C GLY A 52 9.00 17.62 1.47
N SER A 53 7.92 17.01 1.00
CA SER A 53 6.96 17.58 0.05
C SER A 53 5.54 17.23 0.51
N PRO A 54 5.08 17.82 1.63
CA PRO A 54 4.04 17.22 2.46
C PRO A 54 2.63 17.23 1.84
N ASP A 55 2.42 18.00 0.79
CA ASP A 55 1.16 18.05 0.02
C ASP A 55 1.17 17.13 -1.22
N VAL A 56 2.23 16.34 -1.38
CA VAL A 56 2.37 15.36 -2.47
C VAL A 56 2.14 13.95 -1.94
N ALA A 57 1.44 13.14 -2.72
CA ALA A 57 1.36 11.71 -2.55
C ALA A 57 1.29 10.98 -3.88
N LYS A 58 1.63 9.70 -3.87
CA LYS A 58 1.53 8.81 -5.03
C LYS A 58 0.90 7.50 -4.61
N LYS A 59 -0.02 6.97 -5.42
CA LYS A 59 -0.43 5.58 -5.28
C LYS A 59 0.78 4.68 -5.52
N SER A 60 0.92 3.65 -4.71
CA SER A 60 1.98 2.66 -4.82
C SER A 60 1.41 1.30 -5.19
N VAL A 61 2.18 0.53 -5.96
CA VAL A 61 1.87 -0.86 -6.31
C VAL A 61 2.41 -1.85 -5.27
N GLY A 62 3.16 -1.35 -4.29
CA GLY A 62 3.79 -2.14 -3.24
C GLY A 62 4.10 -1.30 -2.01
N PHE A 63 4.52 -1.96 -0.94
CA PHE A 63 5.04 -1.31 0.25
C PHE A 63 6.35 -0.60 -0.06
N ASN A 64 6.46 0.68 0.29
CA ASN A 64 7.62 1.51 -0.05
C ASN A 64 7.89 2.54 1.05
N VAL A 65 9.03 2.41 1.73
CA VAL A 65 9.51 3.37 2.72
C VAL A 65 10.99 3.67 2.48
N ALA A 66 11.41 4.89 2.75
CA ALA A 66 12.80 5.28 2.53
C ALA A 66 13.26 6.41 3.44
N THR A 67 14.52 6.33 3.87
CA THR A 67 15.28 7.37 4.55
C THR A 67 16.57 7.61 3.76
N TYR A 68 16.94 8.88 3.60
CA TYR A 68 18.25 9.30 3.08
C TYR A 68 18.44 10.77 3.43
N ASN A 69 19.68 11.25 3.37
CA ASN A 69 20.04 12.62 3.76
C ASN A 69 19.55 12.99 5.19
N ASN A 70 19.67 12.06 6.14
CA ASN A 70 19.28 12.25 7.54
C ASN A 70 17.79 12.61 7.75
N ALA A 71 16.91 12.15 6.86
CA ALA A 71 15.48 12.41 6.94
C ALA A 71 14.65 11.23 6.43
N SER A 72 13.40 11.18 6.90
CA SER A 72 12.34 10.37 6.30
C SER A 72 11.93 10.97 4.96
N GLN A 73 11.99 10.16 3.90
CA GLN A 73 11.82 10.61 2.52
C GLN A 73 10.53 10.05 1.93
N ILE A 74 10.24 8.79 2.25
CA ILE A 74 9.00 8.12 1.86
C ILE A 74 8.45 7.42 3.10
N GLU A 75 7.22 7.80 3.47
CA GLU A 75 6.39 7.06 4.42
C GLU A 75 5.22 6.43 3.66
N GLN A 76 4.67 5.35 4.21
CA GLN A 76 3.60 4.61 3.55
C GLN A 76 2.31 4.72 4.35
N LEU A 77 1.22 5.14 3.70
CA LEU A 77 -0.13 4.97 4.22
C LEU A 77 -0.77 3.74 3.58
N LEU A 78 -1.42 2.90 4.40
CA LEU A 78 -2.09 1.69 3.99
C LEU A 78 -3.56 1.74 4.40
N VAL A 79 -4.44 1.31 3.50
CA VAL A 79 -5.88 1.25 3.75
C VAL A 79 -6.36 -0.17 3.55
N PHE A 80 -7.00 -0.75 4.55
CA PHE A 80 -7.66 -2.05 4.47
C PHE A 80 -9.17 -1.83 4.62
N THR A 81 -9.95 -2.36 3.71
CA THR A 81 -11.42 -2.26 3.72
C THR A 81 -12.04 -3.64 3.63
N GLY A 82 -13.23 -3.81 4.20
CA GLY A 82 -14.00 -5.05 4.06
C GLY A 82 -13.61 -6.15 5.04
N ILE A 83 -12.97 -5.79 6.15
CA ILE A 83 -12.83 -6.70 7.30
C ILE A 83 -14.25 -6.87 7.91
N PRO A 84 -14.70 -8.11 8.20
CA PRO A 84 -16.02 -8.31 8.80
C PRO A 84 -16.17 -7.55 10.13
N ALA A 85 -17.34 -6.99 10.39
CA ALA A 85 -17.60 -6.19 11.59
C ALA A 85 -17.53 -7.04 12.88
N GLU A 86 -17.77 -8.34 12.75
CA GLU A 86 -17.73 -9.33 13.82
C GLU A 86 -16.34 -9.96 14.02
N ALA A 87 -15.32 -9.54 13.26
CA ALA A 87 -13.93 -9.98 13.46
C ALA A 87 -13.44 -9.55 14.85
N LYS A 88 -12.87 -10.50 15.59
CA LYS A 88 -12.47 -10.31 17.00
C LYS A 88 -10.96 -10.20 17.19
N LYS A 89 -10.20 -10.79 16.27
CA LYS A 89 -8.73 -10.75 16.30
C LYS A 89 -8.24 -10.31 14.94
N CYS A 90 -7.44 -9.26 14.92
CA CYS A 90 -6.83 -8.72 13.73
C CYS A 90 -5.34 -8.52 14.01
N THR A 91 -4.50 -9.03 13.12
CA THR A 91 -3.05 -9.02 13.28
C THR A 91 -2.44 -8.50 12.00
N LEU A 92 -1.55 -7.51 12.12
CA LEU A 92 -0.76 -7.00 11.02
C LEU A 92 0.43 -7.92 10.79
N GLY A 93 0.69 -8.25 9.53
CA GLY A 93 1.85 -9.02 9.12
C GLY A 93 2.37 -8.59 7.76
N TRP A 94 3.49 -9.18 7.37
CA TRP A 94 4.03 -9.08 6.02
C TRP A 94 4.56 -10.43 5.57
N ALA A 95 4.58 -10.64 4.26
CA ALA A 95 5.02 -11.89 3.66
C ALA A 95 5.93 -11.61 2.47
N GLN A 96 6.89 -12.50 2.30
CA GLN A 96 7.67 -12.65 1.08
C GLN A 96 7.39 -14.03 0.51
N GLY A 97 6.95 -14.08 -0.74
CA GLY A 97 6.87 -15.29 -1.54
C GLY A 97 8.26 -15.74 -1.98
N GLU A 98 8.32 -16.65 -2.94
CA GLU A 98 9.61 -17.14 -3.46
C GLU A 98 10.38 -16.03 -4.20
N GLN A 99 11.71 -16.06 -4.11
CA GLN A 99 12.57 -15.00 -4.67
C GLN A 99 12.34 -14.75 -6.18
N PRO A 100 12.14 -15.77 -7.04
CA PRO A 100 11.84 -15.55 -8.46
C PRO A 100 10.46 -14.94 -8.73
N GLU A 101 9.56 -14.96 -7.76
CA GLU A 101 8.16 -14.53 -7.88
C GLU A 101 7.89 -13.21 -7.16
N ARG A 102 8.94 -12.49 -6.73
CA ARG A 102 8.80 -11.25 -5.97
C ARG A 102 9.73 -10.16 -6.43
N LEU A 103 9.26 -8.91 -6.38
CA LEU A 103 10.10 -7.72 -6.34
C LEU A 103 10.21 -7.23 -4.90
N PHE A 104 11.24 -7.71 -4.21
CA PHE A 104 11.62 -7.26 -2.87
C PHE A 104 13.03 -6.68 -2.91
N ILE A 105 13.18 -5.44 -2.45
CA ILE A 105 14.44 -4.70 -2.45
C ILE A 105 14.63 -4.08 -1.07
N VAL A 106 15.74 -4.41 -0.42
CA VAL A 106 16.21 -3.74 0.80
C VAL A 106 17.58 -3.16 0.51
N LYS A 107 17.73 -1.85 0.69
CA LYS A 107 19.03 -1.17 0.61
C LYS A 107 19.30 -0.48 1.92
N GLY A 108 20.52 -0.60 2.42
CA GLY A 108 20.88 -0.11 3.77
C GLY A 108 20.77 -1.22 4.81
N GLY A 109 21.19 -0.93 6.04
CA GLY A 109 21.30 -1.92 7.13
C GLY A 109 20.34 -1.69 8.29
N ASP A 110 19.41 -0.74 8.18
CA ASP A 110 18.49 -0.37 9.26
C ASP A 110 17.05 -0.25 8.72
N ALA A 111 16.49 -1.40 8.38
CA ALA A 111 15.18 -1.50 7.73
C ALA A 111 14.04 -1.78 8.72
N LEU A 112 14.25 -1.45 10.00
CA LEU A 112 13.23 -1.59 11.02
C LEU A 112 12.14 -0.53 10.84
N THR A 113 10.95 -0.99 10.48
CA THR A 113 9.83 -0.14 10.05
C THR A 113 8.70 -0.20 11.05
N GLU A 114 8.42 0.94 11.71
CA GLU A 114 7.33 1.08 12.66
C GLU A 114 5.99 1.21 11.92
N PHE A 115 4.96 0.54 12.46
CA PHE A 115 3.58 0.69 12.01
C PHE A 115 2.73 1.33 13.11
N LYS A 116 1.86 2.25 12.72
CA LYS A 116 0.89 2.92 13.60
C LYS A 116 -0.50 2.79 13.01
N GLN A 117 -1.48 2.48 13.85
CA GLN A 117 -2.89 2.51 13.46
C GLN A 117 -3.43 3.92 13.62
N LEU A 118 -3.94 4.47 12.53
CA LEU A 118 -4.49 5.83 12.50
C LEU A 118 -5.93 5.82 13.00
N SER A 119 -6.33 6.89 13.69
CA SER A 119 -7.69 7.04 14.21
C SER A 119 -8.74 7.24 13.11
N GLY A 120 -8.29 7.68 11.92
CA GLY A 120 -9.10 7.91 10.73
C GLY A 120 -8.23 8.05 9.48
N PHE A 121 -8.81 8.61 8.41
CA PHE A 121 -8.12 8.78 7.13
C PHE A 121 -8.67 9.97 6.35
N PRO A 122 -7.84 10.69 5.58
CA PRO A 122 -8.31 11.79 4.77
C PRO A 122 -9.22 11.31 3.63
N GLY A 123 -10.44 11.86 3.57
CA GLY A 123 -11.47 11.44 2.61
C GLY A 123 -11.36 12.03 1.19
N LYS A 124 -10.43 12.96 0.94
CA LYS A 124 -10.26 13.62 -0.39
C LYS A 124 -8.81 13.56 -0.88
N ALA A 125 -7.97 14.42 -0.32
CA ALA A 125 -6.55 14.50 -0.68
C ALA A 125 -5.77 13.69 0.35
N VAL A 126 -5.26 12.52 -0.05
CA VAL A 126 -4.36 11.73 0.78
C VAL A 126 -2.96 12.30 0.61
N THR A 127 -2.42 12.94 1.64
CA THR A 127 -1.07 13.54 1.69
C THR A 127 -0.46 13.36 3.08
N TYR A 128 0.81 13.72 3.25
CA TYR A 128 1.45 13.70 4.58
C TYR A 128 0.73 14.66 5.54
N ASN A 129 0.47 15.90 5.11
CA ASN A 129 -0.18 16.92 5.93
C ASN A 129 -1.59 16.48 6.39
N THR A 130 -2.41 15.99 5.46
CA THR A 130 -3.78 15.58 5.78
C THR A 130 -3.83 14.30 6.63
N ALA A 131 -2.85 13.40 6.49
CA ALA A 131 -2.81 12.18 7.29
C ALA A 131 -2.35 12.42 8.73
N LYS A 132 -1.52 13.45 8.95
CA LYS A 132 -1.00 13.83 10.27
C LYS A 132 -2.12 14.15 11.27
N GLU A 133 -3.26 14.65 10.81
CA GLU A 133 -4.44 14.90 11.65
C GLU A 133 -4.99 13.65 12.34
N PHE A 134 -4.74 12.47 11.76
CA PHE A 134 -5.18 11.17 12.28
C PHE A 134 -4.05 10.38 12.96
N ASP A 135 -2.82 10.89 12.88
CA ASP A 135 -1.63 10.37 13.56
C ASP A 135 -1.54 10.95 14.98
N THR A 136 -2.68 10.98 15.67
CA THR A 136 -2.83 11.55 17.00
C THR A 136 -3.07 10.41 17.99
N ALA A 137 -2.01 10.00 18.69
CA ALA A 137 -2.04 9.02 19.78
C ALA A 137 -2.46 7.58 19.41
N GLY A 138 -2.17 7.11 18.19
CA GLY A 138 -2.18 5.67 17.92
C GLY A 138 -1.01 4.99 18.63
N GLU A 139 -1.29 3.97 19.45
CA GLU A 139 -0.25 3.08 19.96
C GLU A 139 0.47 2.42 18.78
N SER A 140 1.80 2.37 18.82
CA SER A 140 2.57 1.60 17.85
C SER A 140 2.02 0.18 17.78
N VAL A 141 1.63 -0.26 16.58
CA VAL A 141 1.20 -1.64 16.32
C VAL A 141 2.37 -2.60 16.55
N GLY A 142 3.58 -2.15 16.22
CA GLY A 142 4.80 -2.93 16.24
C GLY A 142 5.77 -2.45 15.18
N ALA A 143 6.83 -3.22 14.93
CA ALA A 143 7.71 -2.97 13.81
C ALA A 143 7.98 -4.24 13.01
N ALA A 144 8.02 -4.08 11.69
CA ALA A 144 8.53 -5.08 10.77
C ALA A 144 10.03 -4.86 10.59
N ASP A 145 10.83 -5.90 10.82
CA ASP A 145 12.24 -5.89 10.44
C ASP A 145 12.38 -6.45 9.03
N PHE A 146 12.74 -5.59 8.07
CA PHE A 146 13.01 -6.01 6.68
C PHE A 146 14.51 -6.19 6.42
N THR A 147 15.37 -6.04 7.43
CA THR A 147 16.83 -6.04 7.23
C THR A 147 17.32 -7.40 6.72
N ASN A 148 17.95 -7.41 5.54
CA ASN A 148 18.49 -8.59 4.87
C ASN A 148 17.46 -9.68 4.49
N TRP A 149 16.16 -9.35 4.46
CA TRP A 149 15.12 -10.34 4.16
C TRP A 149 14.90 -10.56 2.66
N ASP A 150 15.33 -9.64 1.80
CA ASP A 150 15.13 -9.66 0.35
C ASP A 150 15.87 -10.78 -0.38
N ASP A 151 16.89 -11.37 0.23
CA ASP A 151 17.63 -12.54 -0.27
C ASP A 151 17.24 -13.86 0.41
N LEU A 152 16.28 -13.85 1.33
CA LEU A 152 15.88 -15.04 2.09
C LEU A 152 14.72 -15.81 1.44
N PRO A 153 14.53 -17.10 1.77
CA PRO A 153 13.40 -17.90 1.29
C PRO A 153 12.03 -17.31 1.65
N ALA A 154 10.97 -17.84 1.03
CA ALA A 154 9.61 -17.43 1.33
C ALA A 154 9.29 -17.57 2.83
N GLN A 155 8.69 -16.52 3.42
CA GLN A 155 8.36 -16.50 4.83
C GLN A 155 7.23 -15.50 5.14
N THR A 156 6.54 -15.74 6.24
CA THR A 156 5.53 -14.85 6.80
C THR A 156 5.97 -14.34 8.17
N HIS A 157 5.64 -13.09 8.45
CA HIS A 157 6.05 -12.39 9.66
C HIS A 157 4.86 -11.68 10.27
N ILE A 158 4.77 -11.73 11.59
CA ILE A 158 3.79 -10.98 12.37
C ILE A 158 4.45 -9.72 12.91
N VAL A 159 3.78 -8.58 12.72
CA VAL A 159 4.21 -7.28 13.24
C VAL A 159 3.60 -7.05 14.62
N GLY A 160 2.28 -7.24 14.73
CA GLY A 160 1.56 -7.02 15.98
C GLY A 160 0.05 -7.02 15.80
N ASN A 161 -0.66 -6.94 16.93
CA ASN A 161 -2.11 -6.89 16.96
C ASN A 161 -2.62 -5.49 16.65
N ILE A 162 -3.79 -5.41 16.04
CA ILE A 162 -4.48 -4.16 15.69
C ILE A 162 -5.95 -4.24 16.10
N ASP A 163 -6.59 -3.09 16.26
CA ASP A 163 -8.03 -3.04 16.46
C ASP A 163 -8.75 -3.50 15.19
N CYS A 164 -9.61 -4.50 15.33
CA CYS A 164 -10.52 -4.89 14.26
C CYS A 164 -11.53 -3.79 13.97
N LYS A 165 -11.54 -3.30 12.74
CA LYS A 165 -12.52 -2.35 12.21
C LYS A 165 -12.83 -2.73 10.76
N SER A 166 -14.03 -2.44 10.29
CA SER A 166 -14.42 -2.69 8.89
C SER A 166 -13.50 -1.99 7.89
N THR A 167 -12.94 -0.86 8.31
CA THR A 167 -11.82 -0.19 7.63
C THR A 167 -10.71 0.09 8.63
N VAL A 168 -9.49 -0.32 8.28
CA VAL A 168 -8.27 -0.08 9.07
C VAL A 168 -7.33 0.79 8.26
N TYR A 169 -6.78 1.80 8.91
CA TYR A 169 -5.81 2.73 8.34
C TYR A 169 -4.51 2.60 9.09
N LEU A 170 -3.41 2.43 8.36
CA LEU A 170 -2.08 2.29 8.93
C LEU A 170 -1.12 3.29 8.31
N LYS A 171 -0.14 3.69 9.09
CA LYS A 171 1.03 4.44 8.64
C LYS A 171 2.28 3.61 8.95
N ALA A 172 3.21 3.56 8.01
CA ALA A 172 4.50 2.91 8.17
C ALA A 172 5.65 3.89 7.94
N VAL A 173 6.65 3.84 8.80
CA VAL A 173 7.82 4.72 8.77
C VAL A 173 9.08 3.97 9.24
N LEU A 174 10.21 4.18 8.56
CA LEU A 174 11.49 3.67 9.05
C LEU A 174 11.86 4.36 10.36
N ARG A 175 12.23 3.58 11.38
CA ARG A 175 12.54 4.12 12.72
C ARG A 175 13.77 5.01 12.73
N ASN A 176 14.78 4.68 11.91
CA ASN A 176 16.01 5.46 11.82
C ASN A 176 16.00 6.39 10.59
N PRO A 177 15.73 7.70 10.76
CA PRO A 177 15.80 8.67 9.66
C PRO A 177 17.21 8.87 9.09
N ASN A 178 18.24 8.44 9.83
CA ASN A 178 19.64 8.52 9.40
C ASN A 178 20.15 7.22 8.78
N GLY A 179 19.31 6.18 8.70
CA GLY A 179 19.71 4.84 8.29
C GLY A 179 20.07 4.69 6.80
N ASN A 180 19.86 5.74 5.98
CA ASN A 180 20.04 5.72 4.53
C ASN A 180 19.47 4.43 3.90
N THR A 181 18.25 4.09 4.32
CA THR A 181 17.64 2.79 4.05
C THR A 181 16.43 2.94 3.14
N LYS A 182 16.25 1.97 2.23
CA LYS A 182 15.06 1.87 1.38
C LYS A 182 14.53 0.45 1.45
N VAL A 183 13.22 0.34 1.62
CA VAL A 183 12.48 -0.92 1.51
C VAL A 183 11.44 -0.76 0.42
N PHE A 184 11.44 -1.66 -0.55
CA PHE A 184 10.35 -1.81 -1.49
C PHE A 184 9.95 -3.28 -1.57
N LEU A 185 8.71 -3.61 -1.28
CA LEU A 185 8.14 -4.95 -1.40
C LEU A 185 6.85 -4.84 -2.21
N GLU A 186 6.80 -5.44 -3.39
CA GLU A 186 5.57 -5.48 -4.18
C GLU A 186 4.41 -6.10 -3.41
N GLN A 187 3.18 -5.65 -3.70
CA GLN A 187 1.99 -6.23 -3.11
C GLN A 187 1.40 -7.27 -4.06
N SER A 188 1.15 -8.48 -3.55
CA SER A 188 0.41 -9.55 -4.23
C SER A 188 -0.30 -10.43 -3.20
N ASP A 189 -0.84 -11.57 -3.64
CA ASP A 189 -1.40 -12.62 -2.78
C ASP A 189 -0.33 -13.34 -1.96
N LYS A 190 0.92 -13.35 -2.44
CA LYS A 190 2.09 -13.97 -1.78
C LYS A 190 3.04 -12.95 -1.13
N ASN A 191 3.04 -11.70 -1.61
CA ASN A 191 4.01 -10.66 -1.22
C ASN A 191 3.32 -9.46 -0.58
N GLY A 192 4.04 -8.76 0.31
CA GLY A 192 3.61 -7.48 0.84
C GLY A 192 2.99 -7.54 2.22
N VAL A 193 2.32 -6.45 2.61
CA VAL A 193 1.73 -6.29 3.94
C VAL A 193 0.29 -6.82 3.92
N TYR A 194 -0.16 -7.40 5.02
CA TYR A 194 -1.50 -7.94 5.13
C TYR A 194 -2.08 -7.80 6.54
N ILE A 195 -3.41 -7.88 6.64
CA ILE A 195 -4.10 -8.14 7.90
C ILE A 195 -4.59 -9.58 7.89
N GLU A 196 -4.29 -10.31 8.95
CA GLU A 196 -4.92 -11.59 9.25
C GLU A 196 -6.04 -11.37 10.26
N TYR A 197 -7.23 -11.89 9.99
CA TYR A 197 -8.37 -11.76 10.90
C TYR A 197 -9.09 -13.08 11.17
N SER A 198 -9.75 -13.17 12.33
CA SER A 198 -10.64 -14.28 12.71
C SER A 198 -11.86 -13.81 13.51
N CYS A 199 -12.88 -14.68 13.51
CA CYS A 199 -14.15 -14.56 14.22
C CYS A 199 -14.31 -15.79 15.15
#